data_AF-A0A7K3EH98-F1
#
_entry.id   AF-A0A7K3EH98-F1
#
_cell.length_a   1.000
_cell.length_b   1.000
_cell.length_c   1.000
_cell.angle_alpha   90.00
_cell.angle_beta   90.00
_cell.angle_gamma   90.00
#
_symmetry.space_group_name_H-M   'P 1'
#
loop_
_entity.id
_entity.type
_entity.pdbx_description
1 polymer ?
#
loop_
_entity_poly.entity_id
_entity_poly.type
_entity_poly.pdbx_seq_one_letter_code
_entity_poly.pdbx_strand_id
1 'polypeptide(L)'
;MHYVEGPLPVGVRSEPGRHGPLHCTSMGKVLTAFAPDDVRADLLDHVELTPHGPNSVTDRDVLCAHVARAAELGYATADEEHHPGLRAVAVPILRPDGTVFAAFSTAAPRLPPQHGRSRRPGPAAAVGGGRAGGPAAVPLTRAPVRGELPRSEGEFTAERADDMDDPDGKRAKPLDGKTALVTGAGTGIGRETALMLAEAGATVVLVGRRRQVLDEVAAAVTDAGGAAFTHPAHVENADEVRELADRTREFVGPVDILVHNAGGAGPVGDVRGLGEDEWNAVLGVNLTGVYLLTQALLPDMLERGGGSVIAISSLAALRPTPLGGAPYGAAKAGVRNFMAYLRNSFRDRHIRATCILPGAVDTPAHDSRPAPPSAERRAAMVRPEDVARAVLLCATLPARTVVEELVIAPTVSAPPRPGGP
;
A
#
# COMPACT_ATOMS: atom_id res chain seq x y z
N MET A 1 -9.06 -5.46 -18.48
CA MET A 1 -9.11 -4.85 -19.82
C MET A 1 -8.37 -3.52 -19.77
N HIS A 2 -7.19 -3.40 -20.38
CA HIS A 2 -6.46 -2.14 -20.52
C HIS A 2 -6.04 -1.98 -21.98
N TYR A 3 -6.24 -0.78 -22.55
CA TYR A 3 -5.89 -0.43 -23.93
C TYR A 3 -4.63 0.46 -23.91
N VAL A 4 -3.71 0.29 -24.86
CA VAL A 4 -2.52 1.14 -25.05
C VAL A 4 -2.35 1.46 -26.52
N GLU A 5 -2.29 2.74 -26.87
CA GLU A 5 -2.24 3.25 -28.25
C GLU A 5 -0.81 3.79 -28.56
N GLY A 6 -0.16 3.30 -29.62
CA GLY A 6 1.04 3.92 -30.24
C GLY A 6 2.43 3.30 -29.96
N PRO A 7 3.51 3.78 -30.64
CA PRO A 7 4.71 2.98 -30.91
C PRO A 7 6.05 3.59 -30.40
N LEU A 8 6.77 2.97 -29.44
CA LEU A 8 8.29 2.82 -29.32
C LEU A 8 8.70 1.87 -28.15
N PRO A 9 9.89 1.15 -28.11
CA PRO A 9 10.22 -0.31 -27.83
C PRO A 9 11.21 -0.80 -26.64
N VAL A 10 11.04 -1.96 -25.89
CA VAL A 10 11.86 -2.54 -24.68
C VAL A 10 12.89 -3.76 -24.78
N GLY A 11 14.21 -3.52 -24.88
CA GLY A 11 15.14 -4.60 -25.26
C GLY A 11 15.29 -5.68 -24.16
N VAL A 12 15.16 -6.96 -24.49
CA VAL A 12 15.49 -8.07 -23.57
C VAL A 12 16.53 -8.98 -24.24
N ARG A 13 17.68 -9.17 -23.58
CA ARG A 13 18.63 -10.24 -23.90
C ARG A 13 18.27 -11.47 -23.07
N SER A 14 17.96 -12.57 -23.74
CA SER A 14 18.01 -13.92 -23.16
C SER A 14 19.11 -14.71 -23.87
N GLU A 15 19.78 -15.62 -23.15
CA GLU A 15 20.84 -16.46 -23.70
C GLU A 15 20.35 -17.33 -24.87
N PRO A 16 21.15 -17.54 -25.93
CA PRO A 16 20.78 -18.43 -27.02
C PRO A 16 20.71 -19.89 -26.55
N GLY A 17 19.59 -20.57 -26.80
CA GLY A 17 19.62 -22.02 -26.99
C GLY A 17 18.77 -22.89 -26.05
N ARG A 18 17.93 -22.35 -25.17
CA ARG A 18 16.92 -23.17 -24.47
C ARG A 18 15.63 -22.40 -24.28
N HIS A 19 14.54 -22.81 -24.94
CA HIS A 19 13.26 -23.23 -24.35
C HIS A 19 12.21 -23.49 -25.47
N GLY A 20 11.49 -24.61 -25.35
CA GLY A 20 10.43 -25.10 -26.24
C GLY A 20 9.04 -24.49 -25.98
N PRO A 21 7.96 -25.11 -26.50
CA PRO A 21 6.87 -24.43 -27.23
C PRO A 21 5.91 -23.66 -26.32
N LEU A 22 5.34 -22.57 -26.88
CA LEU A 22 4.35 -21.72 -26.21
C LEU A 22 3.12 -22.54 -25.75
N HIS A 23 2.84 -22.50 -24.46
CA HIS A 23 1.52 -22.84 -23.93
C HIS A 23 0.56 -21.66 -24.19
N CYS A 24 -0.59 -21.93 -24.81
CA CYS A 24 -1.54 -20.91 -25.26
C CYS A 24 -2.34 -20.32 -24.09
N THR A 25 -1.68 -19.48 -23.29
CA THR A 25 -2.31 -18.60 -22.31
C THR A 25 -2.82 -17.33 -23.00
N SER A 26 -3.52 -16.47 -22.28
CA SER A 26 -3.98 -15.15 -22.76
C SER A 26 -2.84 -14.31 -23.34
N MET A 27 -1.61 -14.51 -22.86
CA MET A 27 -0.40 -13.91 -23.46
C MET A 27 -0.01 -14.52 -24.81
N GLY A 28 -0.20 -15.83 -25.00
CA GLY A 28 0.03 -16.49 -26.29
C GLY A 28 -0.90 -15.96 -27.39
N LYS A 29 -2.19 -15.76 -27.05
CA LYS A 29 -3.18 -15.15 -27.97
C LYS A 29 -2.79 -13.74 -28.41
N VAL A 30 -2.31 -12.93 -27.48
CA VAL A 30 -1.85 -11.56 -27.73
C VAL A 30 -0.62 -11.54 -28.64
N LEU A 31 0.38 -12.36 -28.36
CA LEU A 31 1.60 -12.42 -29.17
C LEU A 31 1.33 -12.89 -30.61
N THR A 32 0.42 -13.87 -30.77
CA THR A 32 0.02 -14.38 -32.09
C THR A 32 -0.79 -13.36 -32.90
N ALA A 33 -1.66 -12.56 -32.27
CA ALA A 33 -2.50 -11.58 -32.97
C ALA A 33 -1.71 -10.49 -33.71
N PHE A 34 -0.60 -10.05 -33.12
CA PHE A 34 0.25 -8.99 -33.68
C PHE A 34 1.49 -9.52 -34.41
N ALA A 35 1.57 -10.83 -34.65
CA ALA A 35 2.58 -11.43 -35.52
C ALA A 35 2.28 -11.13 -37.00
N PRO A 36 3.30 -11.07 -37.87
CA PRO A 36 3.12 -11.02 -39.33
C PRO A 36 2.21 -12.14 -39.82
N ASP A 37 1.42 -11.90 -40.86
CA ASP A 37 0.33 -12.79 -41.30
C ASP A 37 0.79 -14.24 -41.58
N ASP A 38 1.97 -14.41 -42.17
CA ASP A 38 2.59 -15.70 -42.47
C ASP A 38 3.03 -16.45 -41.20
N VAL A 39 3.65 -15.73 -40.26
CA VAL A 39 4.05 -16.26 -38.95
C VAL A 39 2.82 -16.58 -38.08
N ARG A 40 1.79 -15.73 -38.14
CA ARG A 40 0.53 -15.92 -37.42
C ARG A 40 -0.20 -17.17 -37.91
N ALA A 41 -0.28 -17.36 -39.22
CA ALA A 41 -0.87 -18.57 -39.82
C ALA A 41 -0.11 -19.84 -39.40
N ASP A 42 1.23 -19.84 -39.50
CA ASP A 42 2.05 -20.99 -39.11
C ASP A 42 1.90 -21.35 -37.62
N LEU A 43 1.91 -20.36 -36.73
CA LEU A 43 1.71 -20.57 -35.30
C LEU A 43 0.30 -21.10 -35.00
N LEU A 44 -0.73 -20.54 -35.65
CA LEU A 44 -2.12 -20.96 -35.48
C LEU A 44 -2.39 -22.35 -36.05
N ASP A 45 -1.59 -22.84 -36.99
CA ASP A 45 -1.71 -24.21 -37.53
C ASP A 45 -0.99 -25.24 -36.65
N HIS A 46 0.12 -24.86 -36.03
CA HIS A 46 0.98 -25.78 -35.29
C HIS A 46 0.84 -25.72 -33.76
N VAL A 47 0.06 -24.79 -33.22
CA VAL A 47 -0.23 -24.75 -31.77
C VAL A 47 -1.03 -25.99 -31.34
N GLU A 48 -0.58 -26.63 -30.26
CA GLU A 48 -1.27 -27.75 -29.62
C GLU A 48 -2.29 -27.23 -28.61
N LEU A 49 -3.55 -27.64 -28.72
CA LEU A 49 -4.66 -27.15 -27.91
C LEU A 49 -5.11 -28.19 -26.89
N THR A 50 -4.33 -28.32 -25.81
CA THR A 50 -4.59 -29.29 -24.74
C THR A 50 -5.58 -28.72 -23.71
N PRO A 51 -6.65 -29.46 -23.33
CA PRO A 51 -7.55 -29.06 -22.26
C PRO A 51 -6.85 -29.12 -20.88
N HIS A 52 -6.85 -28.02 -20.14
CA HIS A 52 -6.27 -27.92 -18.80
C HIS A 52 -7.28 -27.48 -17.72
N GLY A 53 -8.45 -26.97 -18.11
CA GLY A 53 -9.53 -26.56 -17.22
C GLY A 53 -10.83 -26.30 -17.99
N PRO A 54 -11.95 -26.02 -17.30
CA PRO A 54 -13.27 -25.87 -17.92
C PRO A 54 -13.35 -24.72 -18.94
N ASN A 55 -12.42 -23.76 -18.88
CA ASN A 55 -12.38 -22.58 -19.75
C ASN A 55 -11.25 -22.67 -20.81
N SER A 56 -10.59 -23.82 -20.96
CA SER A 56 -9.55 -23.99 -22.00
C SER A 56 -10.16 -23.87 -23.40
N VAL A 57 -9.60 -23.00 -24.24
CA VAL A 57 -9.94 -22.97 -25.67
C VAL A 57 -9.22 -24.13 -26.35
N THR A 58 -9.97 -25.19 -26.63
CA THR A 58 -9.45 -26.39 -27.32
C THR A 58 -9.84 -26.46 -28.79
N ASP A 59 -10.65 -25.50 -29.25
CA ASP A 59 -11.10 -25.39 -30.64
C ASP A 59 -10.25 -24.38 -31.41
N ARG A 60 -9.69 -24.81 -32.54
CA ARG A 60 -8.76 -24.01 -33.35
C ARG A 60 -9.46 -22.85 -34.05
N ASP A 61 -10.67 -23.04 -34.53
CA ASP A 61 -11.44 -21.99 -35.22
C ASP A 61 -11.84 -20.89 -34.23
N VAL A 62 -12.23 -21.28 -33.01
CA VAL A 62 -12.49 -20.34 -31.91
C VAL A 62 -11.23 -19.56 -31.54
N LEU A 63 -10.06 -20.22 -31.45
CA LEU A 63 -8.78 -19.53 -31.22
C LEU A 63 -8.46 -18.53 -32.35
N CYS A 64 -8.57 -18.94 -33.61
CA CYS A 64 -8.35 -18.09 -34.78
C CYS A 64 -9.27 -16.87 -34.78
N ALA A 65 -10.56 -17.05 -34.46
CA ALA A 65 -11.52 -15.95 -34.36
C ALA A 65 -11.17 -14.94 -33.25
N HIS A 66 -10.71 -15.43 -32.10
CA HIS A 66 -10.25 -14.55 -31.02
C HIS A 66 -8.99 -13.76 -31.39
N VAL A 67 -8.03 -14.42 -32.07
CA VAL A 67 -6.79 -13.79 -32.51
C VAL A 67 -7.05 -12.75 -33.60
N ALA A 68 -7.94 -13.05 -34.56
CA ALA A 68 -8.36 -12.10 -35.59
C ALA A 68 -9.05 -10.87 -34.98
N ARG A 69 -9.99 -11.08 -34.05
CA ARG A 69 -10.67 -10.00 -33.33
C ARG A 69 -9.70 -9.12 -32.53
N ALA A 70 -8.67 -9.70 -31.93
CA ALA A 70 -7.64 -8.94 -31.22
C ALA A 70 -6.78 -8.09 -32.17
N ALA A 71 -6.46 -8.62 -33.36
CA ALA A 71 -5.74 -7.87 -34.39
C ALA A 71 -6.58 -6.72 -34.97
N GLU A 72 -7.87 -6.95 -35.27
CA GLU A 72 -8.81 -5.94 -35.78
C GLU A 72 -9.00 -4.77 -34.83
N LEU A 73 -9.03 -5.03 -33.52
CA LEU A 73 -9.25 -4.01 -32.51
C LEU A 73 -7.99 -3.18 -32.23
N GLY A 74 -6.82 -3.51 -32.78
CA GLY A 74 -5.58 -2.75 -32.62
C GLY A 74 -5.02 -2.75 -31.19
N TYR A 75 -5.63 -3.48 -30.27
CA TYR A 75 -5.27 -3.54 -28.86
C TYR A 75 -5.30 -4.98 -28.34
N ALA A 76 -4.29 -5.34 -27.57
CA ALA A 76 -4.23 -6.65 -26.93
C ALA A 76 -4.74 -6.58 -25.49
N THR A 77 -5.91 -7.15 -25.23
CA THR A 77 -6.40 -7.36 -23.86
C THR A 77 -6.03 -8.76 -23.40
N ALA A 78 -5.07 -8.87 -22.47
CA ALA A 78 -4.87 -10.12 -21.74
C ALA A 78 -5.90 -10.22 -20.61
N ASP A 79 -6.71 -11.27 -20.64
CA ASP A 79 -7.57 -11.66 -19.52
C ASP A 79 -6.85 -12.79 -18.76
N GLU A 80 -6.22 -12.50 -17.62
CA GLU A 80 -5.50 -13.52 -16.86
C GLU A 80 -6.51 -14.43 -16.11
N GLU A 81 -6.78 -15.62 -16.65
CA GLU A 81 -7.21 -16.75 -15.80
C GLU A 81 -5.99 -17.48 -15.24
N HIS A 82 -5.71 -17.28 -13.94
CA HIS A 82 -6.07 -18.16 -12.80
C HIS A 82 -4.94 -19.12 -12.41
N HIS A 83 -4.08 -18.77 -11.45
CA HIS A 83 -3.45 -19.71 -10.49
C HIS A 83 -2.56 -18.96 -9.47
N PRO A 84 -2.35 -19.52 -8.26
CA PRO A 84 -1.40 -18.97 -7.30
C PRO A 84 0.05 -19.16 -7.78
N GLY A 85 0.81 -18.06 -7.87
CA GLY A 85 2.29 -18.10 -7.91
C GLY A 85 2.97 -17.34 -9.05
N LEU A 86 2.24 -16.83 -10.05
CA LEU A 86 2.81 -16.03 -11.13
C LEU A 86 1.86 -14.86 -11.46
N ARG A 87 2.39 -13.65 -11.48
CA ARG A 87 1.78 -12.47 -12.10
C ARG A 87 2.86 -11.86 -12.97
N ALA A 88 2.61 -11.70 -14.25
CA ALA A 88 3.54 -11.07 -15.17
C ALA A 88 2.80 -10.15 -16.13
N VAL A 89 2.99 -8.85 -15.95
CA VAL A 89 2.46 -7.84 -16.87
C VAL A 89 3.52 -7.56 -17.92
N ALA A 90 3.18 -7.76 -19.19
CA ALA A 90 4.06 -7.40 -20.30
C ALA A 90 3.54 -6.20 -21.08
N VAL A 91 4.40 -5.19 -21.27
CA VAL A 91 4.10 -4.00 -22.09
C VAL A 91 5.03 -4.00 -23.29
N PRO A 92 4.50 -4.12 -24.53
CA PRO A 92 5.29 -3.95 -25.74
C PRO A 92 5.54 -2.47 -25.95
N ILE A 93 6.71 -2.15 -26.44
CA ILE A 93 7.11 -0.81 -26.79
C ILE A 93 7.37 -1.03 -28.37
N LEU A 94 7.08 -0.13 -29.35
CA LEU A 94 7.15 -0.37 -30.85
C LEU A 94 7.84 0.68 -31.79
N ARG A 95 8.78 0.41 -32.69
CA ARG A 95 9.47 1.44 -33.52
C ARG A 95 8.55 2.36 -34.34
N PRO A 96 9.02 3.52 -34.86
CA PRO A 96 8.18 4.47 -35.58
C PRO A 96 7.59 3.89 -36.88
N ASP A 97 8.19 2.82 -37.40
CA ASP A 97 7.70 2.03 -38.52
C ASP A 97 6.69 0.93 -38.11
N GLY A 98 6.27 0.91 -36.84
CA GLY A 98 5.32 -0.03 -36.27
C GLY A 98 5.93 -1.34 -35.75
N THR A 99 7.24 -1.59 -35.92
CA THR A 99 7.84 -2.86 -35.48
C THR A 99 8.15 -2.90 -33.99
N VAL A 100 7.63 -3.88 -33.24
CA VAL A 100 8.02 -4.14 -31.84
C VAL A 100 9.56 -4.27 -31.75
N PHE A 101 10.30 -3.34 -31.10
CA PHE A 101 11.73 -3.67 -30.84
C PHE A 101 11.81 -4.77 -29.77
N ALA A 102 10.84 -4.81 -28.81
CA ALA A 102 11.23 -4.91 -27.40
C ALA A 102 10.00 -4.86 -26.37
N ALA A 103 9.90 -5.75 -25.34
CA ALA A 103 8.85 -5.82 -24.27
C ALA A 103 9.38 -6.04 -22.80
N PHE A 104 8.77 -5.46 -21.75
CA PHE A 104 9.16 -5.64 -20.31
C PHE A 104 8.29 -6.68 -19.60
N SER A 105 8.79 -7.45 -18.63
CA SER A 105 7.98 -8.38 -17.79
C SER A 105 8.44 -8.39 -16.32
N THR A 106 7.51 -8.49 -15.37
CA THR A 106 7.84 -8.63 -13.93
C THR A 106 7.16 -9.87 -13.33
N ALA A 107 7.89 -10.85 -12.80
CA ALA A 107 7.35 -12.02 -12.08
C ALA A 107 7.88 -12.12 -10.63
N ALA A 108 7.10 -12.69 -9.69
CA ALA A 108 7.60 -13.10 -8.37
C ALA A 108 6.92 -14.40 -7.86
N PRO A 109 7.67 -15.50 -7.63
CA PRO A 109 7.19 -16.68 -6.91
C PRO A 109 7.72 -16.80 -5.47
N ARG A 110 7.02 -17.62 -4.66
CA ARG A 110 7.26 -17.96 -3.24
C ARG A 110 7.37 -19.48 -3.08
N LEU A 111 8.32 -20.02 -2.31
CA LEU A 111 8.36 -21.42 -1.80
C LEU A 111 9.19 -21.47 -0.49
N PRO A 112 9.08 -22.47 0.44
CA PRO A 112 8.76 -23.92 0.29
C PRO A 112 7.83 -24.44 1.47
N PRO A 113 7.69 -25.74 1.92
CA PRO A 113 8.51 -26.95 1.66
C PRO A 113 7.89 -28.41 1.75
N GLN A 114 8.69 -29.41 1.30
CA GLN A 114 8.93 -30.80 1.85
C GLN A 114 8.32 -32.12 1.29
N HIS A 115 9.24 -33.12 1.17
CA HIS A 115 9.13 -34.61 1.25
C HIS A 115 8.54 -35.39 0.04
N GLY A 116 9.07 -36.52 -0.46
CA GLY A 116 10.26 -37.34 -0.19
C GLY A 116 10.23 -38.67 -1.01
N ARG A 117 11.42 -39.27 -1.26
CA ARG A 117 11.72 -40.66 -1.75
C ARG A 117 11.35 -40.94 -3.24
N SER A 118 12.05 -41.72 -4.08
CA SER A 118 13.18 -42.69 -4.05
C SER A 118 13.25 -43.24 -5.51
N ARG A 119 14.35 -43.41 -6.26
CA ARG A 119 15.36 -44.49 -6.17
C ARG A 119 16.42 -44.35 -7.31
N ARG A 120 17.66 -44.76 -6.99
CA ARG A 120 18.97 -44.88 -7.71
C ARG A 120 19.04 -46.07 -8.72
N PRO A 121 20.19 -46.50 -9.34
CA PRO A 121 21.65 -46.13 -9.20
C PRO A 121 22.49 -45.99 -10.51
N GLY A 122 23.63 -45.26 -10.54
CA GLY A 122 25.04 -45.75 -10.38
C GLY A 122 25.87 -45.44 -11.67
N PRO A 123 27.23 -45.55 -11.76
CA PRO A 123 28.33 -45.90 -10.81
C PRO A 123 29.32 -44.71 -10.56
N ALA A 124 30.07 -44.53 -9.44
CA ALA A 124 31.11 -45.27 -8.71
C ALA A 124 32.57 -45.09 -9.21
N ALA A 125 33.38 -44.35 -8.43
CA ALA A 125 34.83 -44.47 -8.21
C ALA A 125 35.16 -43.75 -6.87
N ALA A 126 35.46 -44.44 -5.76
CA ALA A 126 36.77 -44.96 -5.29
C ALA A 126 37.77 -43.83 -4.93
N VAL A 127 38.49 -43.75 -3.80
CA VAL A 127 38.76 -44.53 -2.55
C VAL A 127 39.55 -43.57 -1.62
N GLY A 128 39.51 -43.77 -0.29
CA GLY A 128 40.58 -43.27 0.61
C GLY A 128 40.11 -42.74 1.98
N GLY A 129 40.19 -43.57 3.03
CA GLY A 129 39.74 -43.25 4.38
C GLY A 129 40.78 -42.59 5.31
N GLY A 130 40.30 -42.11 6.45
CA GLY A 130 41.12 -41.66 7.58
C GLY A 130 40.25 -41.09 8.71
N ARG A 131 40.51 -41.51 9.95
CA ARG A 131 39.63 -41.42 11.13
C ARG A 131 39.66 -40.06 11.88
N ALA A 132 38.60 -39.89 12.68
CA ALA A 132 38.51 -39.27 14.02
C ALA A 132 38.53 -37.74 14.19
N GLY A 133 37.57 -37.23 14.98
CA GLY A 133 37.59 -35.90 15.59
C GLY A 133 36.20 -35.31 15.80
N GLY A 134 35.69 -35.32 17.04
CA GLY A 134 34.44 -34.64 17.41
C GLY A 134 34.56 -33.11 17.32
N PRO A 135 33.44 -32.35 17.30
CA PRO A 135 33.51 -30.91 17.12
C PRO A 135 33.89 -30.23 18.44
N ALA A 136 35.07 -29.61 18.47
CA ALA A 136 35.47 -28.66 19.49
C ALA A 136 34.84 -27.29 19.18
N ALA A 137 34.15 -26.74 20.17
CA ALA A 137 33.72 -25.36 20.21
C ALA A 137 34.95 -24.42 20.22
N VAL A 138 34.88 -23.33 19.47
CA VAL A 138 35.87 -22.24 19.53
C VAL A 138 35.12 -20.92 19.79
N PRO A 139 35.64 -20.04 20.67
CA PRO A 139 34.86 -19.04 21.38
C PRO A 139 34.84 -17.67 20.68
N LEU A 140 33.79 -16.89 20.96
CA LEU A 140 33.71 -15.46 20.66
C LEU A 140 34.73 -14.70 21.52
N THR A 141 35.77 -14.15 20.88
CA THR A 141 36.70 -13.21 21.51
C THR A 141 36.25 -11.78 21.22
N ARG A 142 35.99 -11.03 22.30
CA ARG A 142 35.85 -9.57 22.31
C ARG A 142 37.25 -8.95 22.16
N ALA A 143 37.40 -8.04 21.21
CA ALA A 143 38.57 -7.16 21.12
C ALA A 143 38.18 -5.69 21.45
N PRO A 144 39.12 -4.88 21.97
CA PRO A 144 38.83 -3.69 22.76
C PRO A 144 38.69 -2.40 21.94
N VAL A 145 37.89 -1.47 22.47
CA VAL A 145 37.76 -0.09 22.01
C VAL A 145 38.96 0.71 22.51
N ARG A 146 39.78 1.25 21.58
CA ARG A 146 40.58 2.46 21.76
C ARG A 146 41.17 2.90 20.41
N GLY A 147 40.78 4.09 19.96
CA GLY A 147 41.31 4.73 18.76
C GLY A 147 40.54 6.02 18.51
N GLU A 148 41.20 7.15 18.76
CA GLU A 148 40.68 8.52 18.64
C GLU A 148 40.18 8.82 17.23
N LEU A 149 39.00 9.44 17.13
CA LEU A 149 38.47 9.96 15.87
C LEU A 149 39.22 11.26 15.51
N PRO A 150 39.69 11.44 14.26
CA PRO A 150 40.31 12.67 13.83
C PRO A 150 39.27 13.80 13.79
N ARG A 151 39.58 14.91 14.46
CA ARG A 151 38.87 16.18 14.34
C ARG A 151 39.27 16.82 13.02
N SER A 152 38.36 16.85 12.05
CA SER A 152 38.45 17.76 10.91
C SER A 152 37.79 19.09 11.30
N GLU A 153 38.61 20.10 11.54
CA GLU A 153 38.21 21.50 11.52
C GLU A 153 37.90 21.85 10.06
N GLY A 154 36.62 21.72 9.69
CA GLY A 154 36.06 22.32 8.49
C GLY A 154 34.90 23.20 8.93
N GLU A 155 35.03 24.50 8.74
CA GLU A 155 33.93 25.46 8.88
C GLU A 155 32.74 24.99 8.02
N PHE A 156 31.74 24.41 8.67
CA PHE A 156 30.40 24.35 8.11
C PHE A 156 29.76 25.72 8.35
N THR A 157 29.87 26.62 7.38
CA THR A 157 28.96 27.75 7.30
C THR A 157 27.57 27.18 7.07
N ALA A 158 26.78 27.12 8.13
CA ALA A 158 25.35 26.85 8.05
C ALA A 158 24.71 28.03 7.30
N GLU A 159 24.61 27.93 5.98
CA GLU A 159 23.66 28.73 5.23
C GLU A 159 22.27 28.35 5.73
N ARG A 160 21.70 29.25 6.53
CA ARG A 160 20.28 29.28 6.91
C ARG A 160 19.46 29.28 5.63
N ALA A 161 18.89 28.13 5.29
CA ALA A 161 17.76 28.09 4.38
C ALA A 161 16.49 28.36 5.20
N ASP A 162 15.85 29.47 4.87
CA ASP A 162 14.45 29.84 5.13
C ASP A 162 14.10 30.42 6.51
N ASP A 163 14.76 31.52 6.90
CA ASP A 163 14.14 32.53 7.78
C ASP A 163 13.46 33.58 6.87
N MET A 164 12.19 33.36 6.50
CA MET A 164 11.30 34.42 6.02
C MET A 164 10.69 35.09 7.26
N ASP A 165 11.38 36.10 7.78
CA ASP A 165 10.85 36.95 8.85
C ASP A 165 9.69 37.81 8.32
N ASP A 166 8.50 37.58 8.87
CA ASP A 166 7.33 38.44 8.74
C ASP A 166 7.54 39.72 9.59
N PRO A 167 7.43 40.94 9.01
CA PRO A 167 7.56 42.19 9.75
C PRO A 167 6.55 42.39 10.91
N ASP A 168 5.49 41.58 10.99
CA ASP A 168 4.49 41.62 12.08
C ASP A 168 4.80 40.71 13.28
N GLY A 169 5.94 39.99 13.28
CA GLY A 169 6.41 39.22 14.43
C GLY A 169 5.60 37.96 14.76
N LYS A 170 4.69 37.52 13.88
CA LYS A 170 4.06 36.20 13.96
C LYS A 170 4.85 35.22 13.09
N ARG A 171 5.52 34.25 13.73
CA ARG A 171 6.12 33.13 13.00
C ARG A 171 5.03 32.41 12.21
N ALA A 172 5.21 32.28 10.90
CA ALA A 172 4.35 31.46 10.05
C ALA A 172 4.30 30.03 10.60
N LYS A 173 3.08 29.48 10.70
CA LYS A 173 2.88 28.11 11.15
C LYS A 173 3.25 27.14 10.03
N PRO A 174 3.71 25.91 10.35
CA PRO A 174 4.30 25.02 9.35
C PRO A 174 3.33 24.53 8.27
N LEU A 175 2.03 24.64 8.47
CA LEU A 175 0.98 24.26 7.52
C LEU A 175 0.13 25.43 7.05
N ASP A 176 0.57 26.68 7.23
CA ASP A 176 -0.17 27.85 6.73
C ASP A 176 -0.45 27.74 5.23
N GLY A 177 -1.70 27.99 4.84
CA GLY A 177 -2.16 27.89 3.45
C GLY A 177 -2.30 26.47 2.90
N LYS A 178 -2.18 25.43 3.75
CA LYS A 178 -2.39 24.02 3.37
C LYS A 178 -3.80 23.55 3.70
N THR A 179 -4.36 22.72 2.84
CA THR A 179 -5.64 22.04 3.10
C THR A 179 -5.40 20.59 3.51
N ALA A 180 -5.94 20.18 4.66
CA ALA A 180 -5.81 18.83 5.19
C ALA A 180 -7.17 18.15 5.37
N LEU A 181 -7.40 17.04 4.67
CA LEU A 181 -8.62 16.25 4.82
C LEU A 181 -8.39 15.07 5.76
N VAL A 182 -9.23 14.95 6.79
CA VAL A 182 -9.14 13.89 7.80
C VAL A 182 -10.43 13.09 7.84
N THR A 183 -10.35 11.79 7.58
CA THR A 183 -11.49 10.88 7.71
C THR A 183 -11.63 10.34 9.13
N GLY A 184 -12.85 10.12 9.60
CA GLY A 184 -13.10 9.73 10.99
C GLY A 184 -12.75 10.85 11.99
N ALA A 185 -12.86 12.11 11.58
CA ALA A 185 -12.37 13.27 12.32
C ALA A 185 -13.17 13.61 13.59
N GLY A 186 -14.31 12.96 13.84
CA GLY A 186 -15.18 13.32 14.97
C GLY A 186 -14.70 12.84 16.34
N THR A 187 -13.88 11.78 16.42
CA THR A 187 -13.49 11.17 17.72
C THR A 187 -12.10 10.56 17.68
N GLY A 188 -11.49 10.37 18.85
CA GLY A 188 -10.23 9.63 18.99
C GLY A 188 -9.11 10.23 18.13
N ILE A 189 -8.35 9.36 17.44
CA ILE A 189 -7.16 9.76 16.66
C ILE A 189 -7.51 10.84 15.62
N GLY A 190 -8.63 10.69 14.91
CA GLY A 190 -9.03 11.63 13.86
C GLY A 190 -9.34 13.02 14.40
N ARG A 191 -9.98 13.10 15.57
CA ARG A 191 -10.25 14.38 16.26
C ARG A 191 -8.96 15.08 16.63
N GLU A 192 -8.08 14.40 17.36
CA GLU A 192 -6.81 15.00 17.79
C GLU A 192 -5.93 15.38 16.60
N THR A 193 -5.96 14.58 15.53
CA THR A 193 -5.25 14.90 14.28
C THR A 193 -5.79 16.17 13.64
N ALA A 194 -7.12 16.31 13.51
CA ALA A 194 -7.72 17.51 12.94
C ALA A 194 -7.39 18.77 13.77
N LEU A 195 -7.47 18.67 15.10
CA LEU A 195 -7.14 19.78 16.00
C LEU A 195 -5.66 20.19 15.85
N MET A 196 -4.73 19.24 15.87
CA MET A 196 -3.30 19.54 15.74
C MET A 196 -2.91 20.09 14.36
N LEU A 197 -3.52 19.58 13.28
CA LEU A 197 -3.26 20.10 11.93
C LEU A 197 -3.79 21.54 11.77
N ALA A 198 -4.95 21.85 12.35
CA ALA A 198 -5.48 23.20 12.37
C ALA A 198 -4.65 24.15 13.25
N GLU A 199 -4.21 23.69 14.42
CA GLU A 199 -3.29 24.44 15.29
C GLU A 199 -1.99 24.80 14.55
N ALA A 200 -1.51 23.88 13.70
CA ALA A 200 -0.34 24.04 12.84
C ALA A 200 -0.59 24.88 11.56
N GLY A 201 -1.80 25.42 11.36
CA GLY A 201 -2.11 26.40 10.30
C GLY A 201 -2.92 25.86 9.12
N ALA A 202 -3.25 24.56 9.09
CA ALA A 202 -4.00 23.99 7.98
C ALA A 202 -5.50 24.34 8.04
N THR A 203 -6.12 24.55 6.88
CA THR A 203 -7.58 24.45 6.75
C THR A 203 -7.96 22.97 6.78
N VAL A 204 -8.77 22.55 7.75
CA VAL A 204 -9.09 21.13 7.94
C VAL A 204 -10.46 20.75 7.38
N VAL A 205 -10.51 19.71 6.56
CA VAL A 205 -11.75 19.09 6.08
C VAL A 205 -12.08 17.90 6.96
N LEU A 206 -13.18 18.01 7.71
CA LEU A 206 -13.61 17.05 8.71
C LEU A 206 -14.63 16.09 8.10
N VAL A 207 -14.23 14.83 7.94
CA VAL A 207 -15.06 13.81 7.28
C VAL A 207 -15.44 12.70 8.25
N GLY A 208 -16.71 12.30 8.21
CA GLY A 208 -17.25 11.19 9.00
C GLY A 208 -18.77 11.10 8.84
N ARG A 209 -19.40 10.09 9.45
CA ARG A 209 -20.84 9.84 9.25
C ARG A 209 -21.76 10.76 10.06
N ARG A 210 -21.28 11.27 11.20
CA ARG A 210 -22.11 11.97 12.19
C ARG A 210 -21.85 13.47 12.13
N ARG A 211 -22.72 14.22 11.46
CA ARG A 211 -22.61 15.67 11.28
C ARG A 211 -22.38 16.42 12.59
N GLN A 212 -23.24 16.21 13.59
CA GLN A 212 -23.16 16.90 14.88
C GLN A 212 -21.79 16.74 15.57
N VAL A 213 -21.23 15.53 15.55
CA VAL A 213 -19.93 15.25 16.17
C VAL A 213 -18.78 15.93 15.42
N LEU A 214 -18.90 16.08 14.10
CA LEU A 214 -17.91 16.82 13.30
C LEU A 214 -18.03 18.34 13.56
N ASP A 215 -19.25 18.85 13.69
CA ASP A 215 -19.49 20.28 13.97
C ASP A 215 -18.94 20.69 15.35
N GLU A 216 -18.96 19.81 16.35
CA GLU A 216 -18.28 20.02 17.64
C GLU A 216 -16.75 20.18 17.47
N VAL A 217 -16.13 19.41 16.58
CA VAL A 217 -14.70 19.53 16.26
C VAL A 217 -14.44 20.81 15.46
N ALA A 218 -15.31 21.16 14.50
CA ALA A 218 -15.21 22.40 13.74
C ALA A 218 -15.31 23.63 14.64
N ALA A 219 -16.19 23.62 15.64
CA ALA A 219 -16.31 24.67 16.65
C ALA A 219 -15.01 24.79 17.44
N ALA A 220 -14.45 23.69 17.94
CA ALA A 220 -13.18 23.70 18.66
C ALA A 220 -12.01 24.24 17.81
N VAL A 221 -11.97 23.91 16.51
CA VAL A 221 -11.00 24.49 15.56
C VAL A 221 -11.19 26.00 15.42
N THR A 222 -12.44 26.45 15.25
CA THR A 222 -12.78 27.86 15.05
C THR A 222 -12.51 28.70 16.31
N ASP A 223 -12.83 28.17 17.49
CA ASP A 223 -12.56 28.80 18.79
C ASP A 223 -11.06 28.98 19.04
N ALA A 224 -10.23 28.08 18.49
CA ALA A 224 -8.77 28.18 18.49
C ALA A 224 -8.21 29.08 17.36
N GLY A 225 -9.07 29.72 16.57
CA GLY A 225 -8.70 30.62 15.47
C GLY A 225 -8.27 29.92 14.18
N GLY A 226 -8.56 28.63 14.03
CA GLY A 226 -8.33 27.87 12.79
C GLY A 226 -9.54 27.88 11.85
N ALA A 227 -9.42 27.19 10.71
CA ALA A 227 -10.48 27.03 9.72
C ALA A 227 -10.84 25.56 9.53
N ALA A 228 -12.15 25.25 9.53
CA ALA A 228 -12.66 23.90 9.32
C ALA A 228 -13.83 23.88 8.33
N PHE A 229 -13.88 22.83 7.51
CA PHE A 229 -15.01 22.50 6.64
C PHE A 229 -15.54 21.11 6.98
N THR A 230 -16.79 21.01 7.42
CA THR A 230 -17.42 19.74 7.76
C THR A 230 -18.15 19.16 6.54
N HIS A 231 -17.87 17.89 6.23
CA HIS A 231 -18.62 17.15 5.21
C HIS A 231 -18.96 15.73 5.69
N PRO A 232 -20.24 15.44 5.97
CA PRO A 232 -20.66 14.08 6.27
C PRO A 232 -20.49 13.18 5.05
N ALA A 233 -19.87 12.01 5.23
CA ALA A 233 -19.76 11.00 4.17
C ALA A 233 -19.46 9.61 4.75
N HIS A 234 -19.94 8.58 4.05
CA HIS A 234 -19.52 7.20 4.22
C HIS A 234 -18.40 6.87 3.23
N VAL A 235 -17.20 6.57 3.72
CA VAL A 235 -16.01 6.36 2.87
C VAL A 235 -16.12 5.16 1.93
N GLU A 236 -17.05 4.24 2.17
CA GLU A 236 -17.34 3.11 1.27
C GLU A 236 -18.25 3.47 0.09
N ASN A 237 -19.01 4.55 0.21
CA ASN A 237 -19.93 4.96 -0.83
C ASN A 237 -19.18 5.81 -1.86
N ALA A 238 -18.97 5.25 -3.04
CA ALA A 238 -18.23 5.91 -4.10
C ALA A 238 -18.87 7.23 -4.55
N ASP A 239 -20.20 7.34 -4.52
CA ASP A 239 -20.91 8.56 -4.92
C ASP A 239 -20.69 9.67 -3.88
N GLU A 240 -20.82 9.34 -2.58
CA GLU A 240 -20.51 10.29 -1.49
C GLU A 240 -19.04 10.70 -1.46
N VAL A 241 -18.11 9.80 -1.81
CA VAL A 241 -16.68 10.13 -1.91
C VAL A 241 -16.39 11.09 -3.07
N ARG A 242 -17.05 10.92 -4.22
CA ARG A 242 -16.92 11.85 -5.35
C ARG A 242 -17.50 13.22 -5.00
N GLU A 243 -18.70 13.24 -4.41
CA GLU A 243 -19.32 14.48 -3.92
C GLU A 243 -18.41 15.19 -2.90
N LEU A 244 -17.87 14.45 -1.92
CA LEU A 244 -16.92 15.00 -0.96
C LEU A 244 -15.70 15.65 -1.64
N ALA A 245 -15.11 14.99 -2.65
CA ALA A 245 -13.97 15.53 -3.36
C ALA A 245 -14.34 16.83 -4.10
N ASP A 246 -15.48 16.85 -4.79
CA ASP A 246 -15.97 18.03 -5.53
C ASP A 246 -16.27 19.20 -4.60
N ARG A 247 -16.99 18.94 -3.49
CA ARG A 247 -17.29 19.97 -2.49
C ARG A 247 -16.01 20.45 -1.78
N THR A 248 -15.04 19.58 -1.55
CA THR A 248 -13.74 20.01 -1.01
C THR A 248 -13.05 20.99 -1.94
N ARG A 249 -12.96 20.66 -3.24
CA ARG A 249 -12.37 21.55 -4.26
C ARG A 249 -13.08 22.91 -4.32
N GLU A 250 -14.40 22.91 -4.29
CA GLU A 250 -15.23 24.12 -4.40
C GLU A 250 -15.04 25.06 -3.21
N PHE A 251 -15.00 24.53 -1.97
CA PHE A 251 -15.04 25.36 -0.76
C PHE A 251 -13.66 25.71 -0.19
N VAL A 252 -12.71 24.78 -0.27
CA VAL A 252 -11.40 24.92 0.38
C VAL A 252 -10.22 24.66 -0.57
N GLY A 253 -10.51 24.38 -1.84
CA GLY A 253 -9.51 24.10 -2.84
C GLY A 253 -8.92 22.68 -2.76
N PRO A 254 -7.83 22.44 -3.50
CA PRO A 254 -7.18 21.13 -3.58
C PRO A 254 -6.58 20.70 -2.24
N VAL A 255 -6.63 19.40 -1.95
CA VAL A 255 -6.09 18.82 -0.72
C VAL A 255 -4.57 18.67 -0.82
N ASP A 256 -3.83 19.22 0.14
CA ASP A 256 -2.38 19.03 0.31
C ASP A 256 -2.07 17.77 1.13
N ILE A 257 -2.88 17.50 2.16
CA ILE A 257 -2.67 16.44 3.13
C ILE A 257 -3.93 15.59 3.25
N LEU A 258 -3.86 14.33 2.86
CA LEU A 258 -4.95 13.36 3.00
C LEU A 258 -4.64 12.39 4.14
N VAL A 259 -5.45 12.41 5.19
CA VAL A 259 -5.33 11.50 6.34
C VAL A 259 -6.47 10.49 6.34
N HIS A 260 -6.13 9.26 5.96
CA HIS A 260 -7.00 8.09 6.07
C HIS A 260 -6.98 7.56 7.51
N ASN A 261 -7.91 8.05 8.34
CA ASN A 261 -8.06 7.59 9.72
C ASN A 261 -9.38 6.83 9.95
N ALA A 262 -10.42 7.06 9.14
CA ALA A 262 -11.67 6.30 9.23
C ALA A 262 -11.39 4.79 9.15
N GLY A 263 -11.94 4.05 10.10
CA GLY A 263 -11.66 2.64 10.26
C GLY A 263 -12.20 2.14 11.59
N GLY A 264 -12.25 0.83 11.73
CA GLY A 264 -12.80 0.19 12.92
C GLY A 264 -12.51 -1.30 12.90
N ALA A 265 -12.42 -1.88 14.09
CA ALA A 265 -12.37 -3.32 14.24
C ALA A 265 -13.77 -3.91 13.95
N GLY A 266 -13.79 -4.99 13.19
CA GLY A 266 -14.99 -5.78 12.95
C GLY A 266 -15.25 -6.81 14.05
N PRO A 267 -16.15 -7.78 13.79
CA PRO A 267 -16.38 -8.88 14.71
C PRO A 267 -15.08 -9.62 15.03
N VAL A 268 -14.95 -9.97 16.30
CA VAL A 268 -13.81 -10.73 16.85
C VAL A 268 -14.30 -12.16 17.02
N GLY A 269 -13.73 -13.09 16.25
CA GLY A 269 -14.19 -14.47 16.23
C GLY A 269 -13.27 -15.40 15.44
N ASP A 270 -13.60 -16.70 15.49
CA ASP A 270 -12.93 -17.71 14.67
C ASP A 270 -13.26 -17.48 13.19
N VAL A 271 -12.22 -17.45 12.35
CA VAL A 271 -12.37 -17.23 10.91
C VAL A 271 -13.28 -18.27 10.23
N ARG A 272 -13.43 -19.47 10.80
CA ARG A 272 -14.31 -20.53 10.29
C ARG A 272 -15.80 -20.18 10.37
N GLY A 273 -16.17 -19.26 11.27
CA GLY A 273 -17.56 -18.84 11.48
C GLY A 273 -17.84 -17.40 11.06
N LEU A 274 -16.90 -16.72 10.41
CA LEU A 274 -17.06 -15.34 9.98
C LEU A 274 -17.89 -15.26 8.70
N GLY A 275 -18.95 -14.46 8.71
CA GLY A 275 -19.80 -14.25 7.54
C GLY A 275 -19.13 -13.40 6.46
N GLU A 276 -19.54 -13.62 5.21
CA GLU A 276 -19.04 -12.83 4.07
C GLU A 276 -19.39 -11.33 4.21
N ASP A 277 -20.61 -11.01 4.63
CA ASP A 277 -21.04 -9.62 4.83
C ASP A 277 -20.21 -8.91 5.91
N GLU A 278 -19.87 -9.61 6.99
CA GLU A 278 -19.03 -9.09 8.07
C GLU A 278 -17.59 -8.86 7.60
N TRP A 279 -17.07 -9.77 6.79
CA TRP A 279 -15.77 -9.60 6.14
C TRP A 279 -15.77 -8.38 5.23
N ASN A 280 -16.74 -8.30 4.31
CA ASN A 280 -16.85 -7.24 3.32
C ASN A 280 -17.06 -5.86 3.97
N ALA A 281 -17.87 -5.75 5.02
CA ALA A 281 -18.06 -4.48 5.75
C ALA A 281 -16.74 -3.96 6.37
N VAL A 282 -15.91 -4.85 6.91
CA VAL A 282 -14.63 -4.44 7.50
C VAL A 282 -13.63 -4.01 6.43
N LEU A 283 -13.54 -4.75 5.33
CA LEU A 283 -12.70 -4.39 4.19
C LEU A 283 -13.19 -3.12 3.51
N GLY A 284 -14.50 -2.94 3.42
CA GLY A 284 -15.16 -1.75 2.92
C GLY A 284 -14.59 -0.49 3.56
N VAL A 285 -14.80 -0.31 4.86
CA VAL A 285 -14.31 0.90 5.56
C VAL A 285 -12.78 0.96 5.51
N ASN A 286 -12.11 -0.13 5.91
CA ASN A 286 -10.69 -0.06 6.26
C ASN A 286 -9.75 -0.14 5.07
N LEU A 287 -10.20 -0.58 3.89
CA LEU A 287 -9.36 -0.75 2.70
C LEU A 287 -9.99 -0.11 1.47
N THR A 288 -11.22 -0.49 1.10
CA THR A 288 -11.88 0.02 -0.10
C THR A 288 -12.10 1.53 -0.01
N GLY A 289 -12.54 2.05 1.14
CA GLY A 289 -12.73 3.49 1.32
C GLY A 289 -11.42 4.29 1.24
N VAL A 290 -10.30 3.71 1.70
CA VAL A 290 -8.97 4.31 1.54
C VAL A 290 -8.62 4.44 0.06
N TYR A 291 -8.88 3.40 -0.72
CA TYR A 291 -8.67 3.41 -2.17
C TYR A 291 -9.56 4.44 -2.85
N LEU A 292 -10.88 4.40 -2.63
CA LEU A 292 -11.84 5.28 -3.32
C LEU A 292 -11.51 6.76 -3.11
N LEU A 293 -11.23 7.15 -1.86
CA LEU A 293 -10.92 8.54 -1.56
C LEU A 293 -9.54 8.96 -2.09
N THR A 294 -8.57 8.04 -2.09
CA THR A 294 -7.28 8.30 -2.75
C THR A 294 -7.47 8.49 -4.25
N GLN A 295 -8.24 7.62 -4.92
CA GLN A 295 -8.54 7.72 -6.34
C GLN A 295 -9.18 9.07 -6.69
N ALA A 296 -10.10 9.56 -5.84
CA ALA A 296 -10.82 10.80 -6.08
C ALA A 296 -9.95 12.07 -5.92
N LEU A 297 -8.90 12.03 -5.07
CA LEU A 297 -8.11 13.22 -4.70
C LEU A 297 -6.67 13.21 -5.25
N LEU A 298 -6.12 12.05 -5.61
CA LEU A 298 -4.76 11.92 -6.12
C LEU A 298 -4.51 12.70 -7.43
N PRO A 299 -5.44 12.77 -8.41
CA PRO A 299 -5.22 13.54 -9.63
C PRO A 299 -4.85 15.00 -9.36
N ASP A 300 -5.60 15.69 -8.50
CA ASP A 300 -5.34 17.08 -8.11
C ASP A 300 -3.98 17.26 -7.43
N MET A 301 -3.59 16.31 -6.55
CA MET A 301 -2.26 16.30 -5.93
C MET A 301 -1.15 16.17 -6.98
N LEU A 302 -1.35 15.32 -7.99
CA LEU A 302 -0.36 15.12 -9.06
C LEU A 302 -0.28 16.32 -10.01
N GLU A 303 -1.41 16.98 -10.30
CA GLU A 303 -1.49 18.16 -11.15
C GLU A 303 -0.79 19.36 -10.52
N ARG A 304 -0.96 19.55 -9.21
CA ARG A 304 -0.31 20.65 -8.48
C ARG A 304 1.15 20.39 -8.07
N GLY A 305 1.68 19.23 -8.45
CA GLY A 305 3.10 18.90 -8.25
C GLY A 305 3.44 18.28 -6.89
N GLY A 306 2.49 17.70 -6.17
CA GLY A 306 2.76 16.89 -4.99
C GLY A 306 1.64 16.89 -3.93
N GLY A 307 1.84 16.06 -2.90
CA GLY A 307 0.90 15.92 -1.80
C GLY A 307 1.38 14.91 -0.76
N SER A 308 0.73 14.91 0.40
CA SER A 308 1.02 13.98 1.50
C SER A 308 -0.19 13.10 1.78
N VAL A 309 -0.06 11.79 1.58
CA VAL A 309 -1.08 10.81 1.92
C VAL A 309 -0.61 10.03 3.15
N ILE A 310 -1.38 10.09 4.23
CA ILE A 310 -1.05 9.47 5.51
C ILE A 310 -2.18 8.52 5.87
N ALA A 311 -1.88 7.25 6.14
CA ALA A 311 -2.87 6.28 6.55
C ALA A 311 -2.60 5.76 7.96
N ILE A 312 -3.65 5.71 8.78
CA ILE A 312 -3.62 5.06 10.09
C ILE A 312 -3.97 3.58 9.89
N SER A 313 -2.93 2.76 9.81
CA SER A 313 -3.05 1.31 9.80
C SER A 313 -3.13 0.77 11.25
N SER A 314 -2.41 -0.30 11.57
CA SER A 314 -2.37 -0.90 12.90
C SER A 314 -1.18 -1.85 13.01
N LEU A 315 -0.69 -2.09 14.22
CA LEU A 315 0.18 -3.23 14.51
C LEU A 315 -0.45 -4.58 14.10
N ALA A 316 -1.77 -4.68 13.99
CA ALA A 316 -2.45 -5.86 13.45
C ALA A 316 -2.06 -6.19 11.99
N ALA A 317 -1.55 -5.22 11.23
CA ALA A 317 -1.00 -5.43 9.89
C ALA A 317 0.31 -6.22 9.88
N LEU A 318 1.07 -6.17 10.99
CA LEU A 318 2.35 -6.87 11.15
C LEU A 318 2.24 -8.09 12.06
N ARG A 319 1.37 -7.98 13.09
CA ARG A 319 1.22 -8.93 14.18
C ARG A 319 -0.29 -9.22 14.36
N PRO A 320 -0.92 -9.95 13.43
CA PRO A 320 -2.33 -10.27 13.54
C PRO A 320 -2.59 -11.10 14.79
N THR A 321 -3.67 -10.79 15.51
CA THR A 321 -4.10 -11.54 16.70
C THR A 321 -5.58 -11.84 16.59
N PRO A 322 -6.09 -12.90 17.27
CA PRO A 322 -7.52 -13.17 17.32
C PRO A 322 -8.32 -11.95 17.79
N LEU A 323 -7.80 -11.17 18.75
CA LEU A 323 -8.43 -9.96 19.28
C LEU A 323 -8.62 -8.84 18.25
N GLY A 324 -7.81 -8.82 17.18
CA GLY A 324 -7.96 -7.87 16.09
C GLY A 324 -9.06 -8.29 15.10
N GLY A 325 -9.36 -9.58 15.01
CA GLY A 325 -10.21 -10.15 13.96
C GLY A 325 -9.46 -10.34 12.64
N ALA A 326 -9.74 -11.45 11.95
CA ALA A 326 -9.14 -11.76 10.64
C ALA A 326 -9.31 -10.65 9.58
N PRO A 327 -10.52 -10.08 9.36
CA PRO A 327 -10.72 -9.10 8.29
C PRO A 327 -10.03 -7.77 8.58
N TYR A 328 -9.93 -7.36 9.86
CA TYR A 328 -9.27 -6.12 10.24
C TYR A 328 -7.76 -6.19 9.99
N GLY A 329 -7.11 -7.29 10.42
CA GLY A 329 -5.69 -7.51 10.15
C GLY A 329 -5.39 -7.53 8.66
N ALA A 330 -6.22 -8.24 7.87
CA ALA A 330 -6.11 -8.29 6.42
C ALA A 330 -6.26 -6.90 5.77
N ALA A 331 -7.30 -6.15 6.12
CA ALA A 331 -7.53 -4.81 5.59
C ALA A 331 -6.38 -3.85 5.93
N LYS A 332 -5.89 -3.87 7.17
CA LYS A 332 -4.79 -3.01 7.62
C LYS A 332 -3.45 -3.38 6.97
N ALA A 333 -3.20 -4.66 6.69
CA ALA A 333 -2.09 -5.10 5.86
C ALA A 333 -2.23 -4.65 4.40
N GLY A 334 -3.45 -4.71 3.85
CA GLY A 334 -3.79 -4.18 2.53
C GLY A 334 -3.48 -2.69 2.41
N VAL A 335 -3.92 -1.87 3.38
CA VAL A 335 -3.62 -0.43 3.42
C VAL A 335 -2.11 -0.19 3.49
N ARG A 336 -1.38 -0.91 4.34
CA ARG A 336 0.07 -0.78 4.43
C ARG A 336 0.73 -1.02 3.06
N ASN A 337 0.31 -2.06 2.34
CA ASN A 337 0.82 -2.34 1.02
C ASN A 337 0.41 -1.28 -0.01
N PHE A 338 -0.84 -0.81 0.03
CA PHE A 338 -1.33 0.26 -0.84
C PHE A 338 -0.57 1.57 -0.66
N MET A 339 -0.24 1.96 0.57
CA MET A 339 0.60 3.14 0.83
C MET A 339 2.01 2.99 0.25
N ALA A 340 2.59 1.78 0.31
CA ALA A 340 3.88 1.51 -0.32
C ALA A 340 3.79 1.58 -1.86
N TYR A 341 2.68 1.12 -2.45
CA TYR A 341 2.41 1.28 -3.88
C TYR A 341 2.37 2.77 -4.26
N LEU A 342 1.56 3.59 -3.59
CA LEU A 342 1.48 5.03 -3.87
C LEU A 342 2.86 5.70 -3.82
N ARG A 343 3.64 5.39 -2.80
CA ARG A 343 5.01 5.91 -2.68
C ARG A 343 5.89 5.49 -3.86
N ASN A 344 5.91 4.19 -4.18
CA ASN A 344 6.80 3.68 -5.23
C ASN A 344 6.40 4.16 -6.63
N SER A 345 5.10 4.36 -6.86
CA SER A 345 4.56 4.81 -8.15
C SER A 345 4.65 6.31 -8.35
N PHE A 346 4.55 7.12 -7.28
CA PHE A 346 4.37 8.56 -7.41
C PHE A 346 5.40 9.42 -6.65
N ARG A 347 6.44 8.84 -6.04
CA ARG A 347 7.51 9.62 -5.37
C ARG A 347 8.20 10.62 -6.29
N ASP A 348 8.43 10.25 -7.56
CA ASP A 348 9.09 11.11 -8.56
C ASP A 348 8.15 12.24 -9.03
N ARG A 349 6.89 12.18 -8.61
CA ARG A 349 5.84 13.21 -8.77
C ARG A 349 5.51 13.89 -7.43
N HIS A 350 6.42 13.79 -6.45
CA HIS A 350 6.34 14.40 -5.13
C HIS A 350 5.12 14.00 -4.28
N ILE A 351 4.57 12.80 -4.51
CA ILE A 351 3.62 12.20 -3.57
C ILE A 351 4.39 11.51 -2.45
N ARG A 352 4.15 11.96 -1.21
CA ARG A 352 4.64 11.31 0.00
C ARG A 352 3.55 10.44 0.57
N ALA A 353 3.77 9.13 0.65
CA ALA A 353 2.81 8.21 1.24
C ALA A 353 3.39 7.53 2.49
N THR A 354 2.75 7.77 3.63
CA THR A 354 3.15 7.29 4.97
C THR A 354 2.08 6.35 5.55
N CYS A 355 2.52 5.25 6.16
CA CYS A 355 1.67 4.35 6.91
C CYS A 355 2.04 4.35 8.40
N ILE A 356 1.16 4.85 9.26
CA ILE A 356 1.35 4.80 10.72
C ILE A 356 0.71 3.53 11.25
N LEU A 357 1.41 2.80 12.12
CA LEU A 357 0.99 1.51 12.68
C LEU A 357 0.90 1.58 14.21
N PRO A 358 -0.20 2.13 14.76
CA PRO A 358 -0.39 2.17 16.20
C PRO A 358 -0.66 0.78 16.79
N GLY A 359 -0.24 0.59 18.03
CA GLY A 359 -0.73 -0.45 18.94
C GLY A 359 -2.13 -0.13 19.47
N ALA A 360 -2.47 -0.63 20.65
CA ALA A 360 -3.73 -0.28 21.29
C ALA A 360 -3.74 1.21 21.66
N VAL A 361 -4.78 1.93 21.21
CA VAL A 361 -4.94 3.38 21.44
C VAL A 361 -6.22 3.62 22.22
N ASP A 362 -6.13 4.39 23.31
CA ASP A 362 -7.26 4.68 24.17
C ASP A 362 -8.27 5.61 23.48
N THR A 363 -9.29 5.03 22.85
CA THR A 363 -10.31 5.74 22.06
C THR A 363 -11.72 5.26 22.43
N PRO A 364 -12.76 6.07 22.16
CA PRO A 364 -14.15 5.64 22.36
C PRO A 364 -14.55 4.35 21.59
N ALA A 365 -13.78 3.96 20.57
CA ALA A 365 -14.00 2.71 19.83
C ALA A 365 -13.85 1.44 20.70
N HIS A 366 -13.24 1.55 21.88
CA HIS A 366 -13.16 0.46 22.85
C HIS A 366 -14.44 0.28 23.68
N ASP A 367 -15.25 1.32 23.80
CA ASP A 367 -16.39 1.36 24.73
C ASP A 367 -17.57 0.51 24.22
N SER A 368 -17.66 0.31 22.90
CA SER A 368 -18.69 -0.52 22.26
C SER A 368 -18.32 -2.00 22.13
N ARG A 369 -17.18 -2.43 22.70
CA ARG A 369 -16.76 -3.84 22.63
C ARG A 369 -17.58 -4.69 23.62
N PRO A 370 -17.82 -5.98 23.34
CA PRO A 370 -18.49 -6.88 24.28
C PRO A 370 -17.80 -6.95 25.66
N ALA A 371 -16.46 -6.83 25.66
CA ALA A 371 -15.65 -6.71 26.86
C ALA A 371 -14.71 -5.50 26.72
N PRO A 372 -15.15 -4.30 27.17
CA PRO A 372 -14.31 -3.11 27.17
C PRO A 372 -13.05 -3.32 28.05
N PRO A 373 -11.91 -2.71 27.70
CA PRO A 373 -10.72 -2.76 28.54
C PRO A 373 -10.94 -2.10 29.90
N SER A 374 -10.31 -2.61 30.96
CA SER A 374 -10.32 -1.97 32.28
C SER A 374 -9.61 -0.61 32.25
N ALA A 375 -9.88 0.25 33.24
CA ALA A 375 -9.21 1.55 33.37
C ALA A 375 -7.68 1.43 33.42
N GLU A 376 -7.14 0.44 34.14
CA GLU A 376 -5.71 0.14 34.18
C GLU A 376 -5.14 -0.20 32.78
N ARG A 377 -5.88 -1.00 32.00
CA ARG A 377 -5.47 -1.30 30.61
C ARG A 377 -5.50 -0.07 29.72
N ARG A 378 -6.55 0.75 29.82
CA ARG A 378 -6.66 2.01 29.07
C ARG A 378 -5.55 2.98 29.42
N ALA A 379 -5.17 3.05 30.70
CA ALA A 379 -4.06 3.88 31.17
C ALA A 379 -2.70 3.49 30.56
N ALA A 380 -2.52 2.21 30.23
CA ALA A 380 -1.33 1.69 29.57
C ALA A 380 -1.38 1.77 28.04
N MET A 381 -2.48 2.20 27.41
CA MET A 381 -2.58 2.32 25.95
C MET A 381 -1.92 3.61 25.44
N VAL A 382 -1.60 3.62 24.15
CA VAL A 382 -1.19 4.85 23.43
C VAL A 382 -2.35 5.85 23.49
N ARG A 383 -2.04 7.14 23.56
CA ARG A 383 -3.06 8.19 23.53
C ARG A 383 -3.35 8.65 22.09
N PRO A 384 -4.60 9.05 21.77
CA PRO A 384 -4.92 9.59 20.45
C PRO A 384 -4.01 10.74 20.01
N GLU A 385 -3.63 11.59 20.96
CA GLU A 385 -2.71 12.72 20.80
C GLU A 385 -1.31 12.25 20.38
N ASP A 386 -0.85 11.10 20.87
CA ASP A 386 0.45 10.54 20.50
C ASP A 386 0.48 10.17 19.00
N VAL A 387 -0.63 9.61 18.49
CA VAL A 387 -0.77 9.27 17.08
C VAL A 387 -0.95 10.53 16.23
N ALA A 388 -1.71 11.51 16.72
CA ALA A 388 -1.88 12.80 16.06
C ALA A 388 -0.54 13.56 15.91
N ARG A 389 0.33 13.56 16.94
CA ARG A 389 1.68 14.12 16.83
C ARG A 389 2.54 13.43 15.77
N ALA A 390 2.37 12.12 15.60
CA ALA A 390 3.04 11.39 14.53
C ALA A 390 2.51 11.75 13.14
N VAL A 391 1.20 11.97 12.99
CA VAL A 391 0.63 12.51 11.75
C VAL A 391 1.21 13.89 11.45
N LEU A 392 1.22 14.78 12.45
CA LEU A 392 1.76 16.13 12.31
C LEU A 392 3.23 16.10 11.87
N LEU A 393 4.07 15.29 12.54
CA LEU A 393 5.47 15.08 12.13
C LEU A 393 5.57 14.70 10.65
N CYS A 394 4.79 13.72 10.20
CA CYS A 394 4.85 13.26 8.81
C CYS A 394 4.36 14.33 7.84
N ALA A 395 3.34 15.10 8.22
CA ALA A 395 2.80 16.20 7.42
C ALA A 395 3.79 17.35 7.27
N THR A 396 4.51 17.72 8.34
CA THR A 396 5.37 18.92 8.40
C THR A 396 6.82 18.69 7.97
N LEU A 397 7.24 17.44 7.71
CA LEU A 397 8.58 17.19 7.19
C LEU A 397 8.77 17.91 5.84
N PRO A 398 10.00 18.38 5.51
CA PRO A 398 10.27 18.98 4.21
C PRO A 398 9.93 18.04 3.05
N ALA A 399 9.54 18.60 1.90
CA ALA A 399 9.08 17.82 0.73
C ALA A 399 10.07 16.73 0.25
N ARG A 400 11.38 16.94 0.49
CA ARG A 400 12.46 15.97 0.21
C ARG A 400 12.48 14.73 1.11
N THR A 401 11.67 14.69 2.16
CA THR A 401 11.70 13.65 3.19
C THR A 401 10.32 13.04 3.40
N VAL A 402 10.28 11.71 3.44
CA VAL A 402 9.10 10.93 3.78
C VAL A 402 9.46 9.91 4.87
N VAL A 403 8.63 9.84 5.92
CA VAL A 403 8.60 8.69 6.82
C VAL A 403 7.70 7.66 6.17
N GLU A 404 8.26 6.55 5.70
CA GLU A 404 7.46 5.55 4.99
C GLU A 404 6.49 4.81 5.91
N GLU A 405 7.01 4.37 7.05
CA GLU A 405 6.27 3.61 8.06
C GLU A 405 6.70 4.08 9.46
N LEU A 406 5.73 4.18 10.37
CA LEU A 406 5.99 4.55 11.76
C LEU A 406 5.18 3.67 12.70
N VAL A 407 5.86 2.86 13.51
CA VAL A 407 5.24 2.02 14.54
C VAL A 407 5.19 2.78 15.85
N ILE A 408 4.00 2.87 16.46
CA ILE A 408 3.79 3.53 17.75
C ILE A 408 3.13 2.50 18.67
N ALA A 409 3.76 2.17 19.80
CA ALA A 409 3.26 1.14 20.70
C ALA A 409 3.41 1.57 22.16
N PRO A 410 2.57 1.03 23.07
CA PRO A 410 2.81 1.15 24.50
C PRO A 410 4.20 0.67 24.88
N THR A 411 4.84 1.34 25.84
CA THR A 411 6.13 0.91 26.40
C THR A 411 6.00 -0.29 27.33
N VAL A 412 4.81 -0.47 27.93
CA VAL A 412 4.48 -1.60 28.80
C VAL A 412 3.41 -2.47 28.13
N SER A 413 3.61 -3.79 28.17
CA SER A 413 2.54 -4.73 27.82
C SER A 413 1.44 -4.62 28.88
N ALA A 414 0.20 -4.39 28.45
CA ALA A 414 -0.94 -4.38 29.37
C ALA A 414 -0.99 -5.70 30.18
N PRO A 415 -1.29 -5.65 31.49
CA PRO A 415 -1.33 -6.84 32.32
C PRO A 415 -2.32 -7.88 31.73
N PRO A 416 -2.00 -9.18 31.80
CA PRO A 416 -2.81 -10.24 31.21
C PRO A 416 -4.25 -10.18 31.75
N ARG A 417 -5.22 -10.59 30.92
CA ARG A 417 -6.63 -10.69 31.35
C ARG A 417 -6.72 -11.65 32.53
N PRO A 418 -7.38 -11.26 33.65
CA PRO A 418 -7.68 -12.23 34.68
C PRO A 418 -8.55 -13.32 34.05
N GLY A 419 -8.05 -14.57 34.04
CA GLY A 419 -8.74 -15.74 33.51
C GLY A 419 -8.46 -16.14 32.05
N GLY A 420 -7.43 -15.59 31.38
CA GLY A 420 -6.92 -16.15 30.13
C GLY A 420 -5.68 -17.03 30.36
N PRO A 421 -5.46 -18.11 29.57
CA PRO A 421 -4.26 -18.94 29.68
C PRO A 421 -2.96 -18.15 29.47
#